data_AF-A0A1G9IX81-F1
#
_entry.id   AF-A0A1G9IX81-F1
#
_cell.length_a   1.000
_cell.length_b   1.000
_cell.length_c   1.000
_cell.angle_alpha   90.00
_cell.angle_beta   90.00
_cell.angle_gamma   90.00
#
_symmetry.space_group_name_H-M   'P 1'
#
loop_
_entity.id
_entity.type
_entity.pdbx_description
1 polymer ?
#
loop_
_entity_poly.entity_id
_entity_poly.type
_entity_poly.pdbx_seq_one_letter_code
_entity_poly.pdbx_strand_id
1 'polypeptide(L)'
;MAKIERFEDLQIWQDAAKVAVEMYQLSEIGRLKNDFGAKDQIRRAASSISNNIAEGFEYDNNGDFIRFLRYAKGSCGELRSQLYVLKEGGLIGNEAYERLYERLIGLSRQLAGFIRYLHQRTKES
;
A
#
# COMPACT_ATOMS: atom_id res chain seq x y z
N MET A 1 21.87 1.27 12.98
CA MET A 1 20.47 1.26 12.50
C MET A 1 19.57 1.12 13.72
N ALA A 2 18.43 1.80 13.75
CA ALA A 2 17.46 1.59 14.83
C ALA A 2 17.05 0.11 14.86
N LYS A 3 16.85 -0.44 16.06
CA LYS A 3 16.35 -1.80 16.23
C LYS A 3 14.88 -1.80 15.78
N ILE A 4 14.54 -2.68 14.85
CA ILE A 4 13.16 -2.92 14.43
C ILE A 4 12.59 -3.92 15.43
N GLU A 5 11.63 -3.49 16.24
CA GLU A 5 10.95 -4.36 17.22
C GLU A 5 9.47 -4.53 16.89
N ARG A 6 8.88 -3.58 16.16
CA ARG A 6 7.46 -3.58 15.79
C ARG A 6 7.31 -3.20 14.31
N PHE A 7 6.18 -3.56 13.70
CA PHE A 7 5.93 -3.22 12.30
C PHE A 7 5.88 -1.70 12.07
N GLU A 8 5.51 -0.90 13.09
CA GLU A 8 5.48 0.56 13.01
C GLU A 8 6.86 1.18 12.81
N ASP A 9 7.93 0.47 13.16
CA ASP A 9 9.30 0.91 12.95
C ASP A 9 9.71 0.75 11.46
N LEU A 10 8.93 0.03 10.65
CA LEU A 10 9.19 -0.16 9.22
C LEU A 10 8.77 1.06 8.41
N GLN A 11 9.72 1.70 7.72
CA GLN A 11 9.42 2.81 6.81
C GLN A 11 8.37 2.44 5.75
N ILE A 12 8.44 1.21 5.22
CA ILE A 12 7.51 0.72 4.20
C ILE A 12 6.07 0.62 4.74
N TRP A 13 5.90 0.33 6.03
CA TRP A 13 4.59 0.30 6.67
C TRP A 13 4.08 1.73 6.88
N GLN A 14 4.93 2.64 7.36
CA GLN A 14 4.55 4.04 7.57
C GLN A 14 4.11 4.71 6.25
N ASP A 15 4.81 4.43 5.16
CA ASP A 15 4.46 4.95 3.83
C ASP A 15 3.15 4.35 3.33
N ALA A 16 2.91 3.06 3.53
CA ALA A 16 1.63 2.41 3.23
C ALA A 16 0.47 2.98 4.06
N ALA A 17 0.68 3.21 5.36
CA ALA A 17 -0.33 3.79 6.25
C ALA A 17 -0.70 5.22 5.84
N LYS A 18 0.28 6.04 5.43
CA LYS A 18 0.03 7.39 4.88
C LYS A 18 -0.81 7.34 3.61
N VAL A 19 -0.53 6.39 2.71
CA VAL A 19 -1.36 6.17 1.51
C VAL A 19 -2.80 5.81 1.88
N ALA A 20 -3.00 4.95 2.89
CA ALA A 20 -4.34 4.64 3.38
C ALA A 20 -5.07 5.89 3.88
N VAL A 21 -4.44 6.69 4.76
CA VAL A 21 -5.02 7.95 5.25
C VAL A 21 -5.40 8.89 4.11
N GLU A 22 -4.53 9.03 3.10
CA GLU A 22 -4.81 9.86 1.92
C GLU A 22 -5.99 9.35 1.09
N MET A 23 -6.19 8.03 0.97
CA MET A 23 -7.37 7.48 0.31
C MET A 23 -8.65 7.78 1.09
N TYR A 24 -8.61 7.69 2.42
CA TYR A 24 -9.75 8.07 3.26
C TYR A 24 -10.09 9.55 3.07
N GLN A 25 -9.10 10.44 3.01
CA GLN A 25 -9.32 11.87 2.75
C GLN A 25 -9.85 12.13 1.34
N LEU A 26 -9.24 11.53 0.31
CA LEU A 26 -9.67 11.67 -1.09
C LEU A 26 -11.12 11.19 -1.29
N SER A 27 -11.50 10.12 -0.60
CA SER A 27 -12.84 9.54 -0.69
C SER A 27 -13.95 10.38 -0.04
N GLU A 28 -13.61 11.48 0.65
CA GLU A 28 -14.57 12.40 1.27
C GLU A 28 -14.72 13.74 0.55
N ILE A 29 -14.10 13.89 -0.63
CA ILE A 29 -14.19 15.12 -1.43
C ILE A 29 -14.80 14.86 -2.82
N GLY A 30 -15.30 15.94 -3.43
CA GLY A 30 -15.76 15.94 -4.82
C GLY A 30 -16.87 14.94 -5.12
N ARG A 31 -16.88 14.42 -6.35
CA ARG A 31 -17.88 13.42 -6.82
C ARG A 31 -17.67 12.06 -6.17
N LEU A 32 -16.43 11.72 -5.83
CA LEU A 32 -16.08 10.46 -5.18
C LEU A 32 -16.81 10.29 -3.84
N LYS A 33 -17.05 11.37 -3.09
CA LYS A 33 -17.78 11.35 -1.80
C LYS A 33 -19.12 10.59 -1.86
N ASN A 34 -19.82 10.66 -2.98
CA ASN A 34 -21.17 10.10 -3.16
C ASN A 34 -21.16 8.72 -3.85
N ASP A 35 -20.01 8.26 -4.33
CA ASP A 35 -19.86 6.92 -4.91
C ASP A 35 -19.38 5.94 -3.84
N PHE A 36 -20.33 5.42 -3.05
CA PHE A 36 -20.01 4.53 -1.92
C PHE A 36 -19.25 3.26 -2.34
N GLY A 37 -19.50 2.75 -3.56
CA GLY A 37 -18.82 1.57 -4.08
C GLY A 37 -17.35 1.84 -4.37
N ALA A 38 -17.06 2.94 -5.09
CA ALA A 38 -15.70 3.37 -5.37
C ALA A 38 -14.93 3.71 -4.08
N LYS A 39 -15.56 4.44 -3.14
CA LYS A 39 -14.97 4.78 -1.85
C LYS A 39 -14.54 3.56 -1.07
N ASP A 40 -15.42 2.59 -0.94
CA ASP A 40 -15.15 1.38 -0.17
C ASP A 40 -14.02 0.56 -0.81
N GLN A 41 -14.02 0.41 -2.13
CA GLN A 41 -12.97 -0.33 -2.84
C GLN A 41 -11.58 0.30 -2.65
N ILE A 42 -11.43 1.61 -2.84
CA ILE A 42 -10.10 2.24 -2.69
C ILE A 42 -9.61 2.24 -1.25
N ARG A 43 -10.52 2.40 -0.28
CA ARG A 43 -10.17 2.33 1.16
C ARG A 43 -9.69 0.95 1.53
N ARG A 44 -10.41 -0.10 1.11
CA ARG A 44 -10.01 -1.49 1.35
C ARG A 44 -8.68 -1.82 0.68
N ALA A 45 -8.51 -1.46 -0.59
CA ALA A 45 -7.26 -1.69 -1.31
C ALA A 45 -6.08 -0.98 -0.64
N ALA A 46 -6.25 0.26 -0.18
CA ALA A 46 -5.19 1.01 0.48
C ALA A 46 -4.83 0.46 1.87
N SER A 47 -5.82 0.26 2.75
CA SER A 47 -5.61 -0.29 4.08
C SER A 47 -5.03 -1.71 4.03
N SER A 48 -5.40 -2.50 3.02
CA SER A 48 -4.83 -3.83 2.79
C SER A 48 -3.30 -3.80 2.65
N ILE A 49 -2.71 -2.73 2.10
CA ILE A 49 -1.26 -2.65 1.93
C ILE A 49 -0.57 -2.61 3.30
N SER A 50 -0.96 -1.69 4.18
CA SER A 50 -0.39 -1.58 5.53
C SER A 50 -0.74 -2.78 6.40
N ASN A 51 -1.97 -3.30 6.28
CA ASN A 51 -2.43 -4.43 7.08
C ASN A 51 -1.65 -5.70 6.76
N ASN A 52 -1.41 -6.01 5.48
CA ASN A 52 -0.60 -7.16 5.10
C ASN A 52 0.86 -6.99 5.58
N ILE A 53 1.43 -5.79 5.57
CA ILE A 53 2.78 -5.58 6.11
C ILE A 53 2.82 -5.88 7.61
N ALA A 54 1.85 -5.36 8.37
CA ALA A 54 1.76 -5.60 9.81
C ALA A 54 1.53 -7.08 10.12
N GLU A 55 0.54 -7.70 9.48
CA GLU A 55 0.21 -9.11 9.68
C GLU A 55 1.40 -10.02 9.34
N GLY A 56 2.08 -9.77 8.22
CA GLY A 56 3.27 -10.51 7.84
C GLY A 56 4.44 -10.38 8.82
N PHE A 57 4.58 -9.21 9.45
CA PHE A 57 5.63 -8.97 10.44
C PHE A 57 5.38 -9.75 11.74
N GLU A 58 4.13 -9.83 12.21
CA GLU A 58 3.75 -10.53 13.44
C GLU A 58 3.99 -12.06 13.40
N TYR A 59 4.18 -12.65 12.22
CA TYR A 59 4.51 -14.08 12.10
C TYR A 59 5.97 -14.42 12.45
N ASP A 60 6.82 -13.42 12.71
CA ASP A 60 8.22 -13.57 13.15
C ASP A 60 9.05 -14.56 12.32
N ASN A 61 8.76 -14.64 11.01
CA ASN A 61 9.57 -15.43 10.08
C ASN A 61 9.56 -14.83 8.68
N ASN A 62 10.72 -14.90 8.02
CA ASN A 62 10.91 -14.27 6.71
C ASN A 62 10.02 -14.89 5.62
N GLY A 63 9.71 -16.19 5.69
CA GLY A 63 8.92 -16.88 4.68
C GLY A 63 7.49 -16.37 4.60
N ASP A 64 6.80 -16.34 5.74
CA ASP A 64 5.46 -15.77 5.86
C ASP A 64 5.50 -14.27 5.60
N PHE A 65 6.48 -13.54 6.14
CA PHE A 65 6.55 -12.10 5.90
C PHE A 65 6.66 -11.78 4.41
N ILE A 66 7.51 -12.50 3.66
CA ILE A 66 7.60 -12.39 2.20
C ILE A 66 6.26 -12.67 1.52
N ARG A 67 5.50 -13.69 1.96
CA ARG A 67 4.18 -14.00 1.40
C ARG A 67 3.23 -12.81 1.56
N PHE A 68 3.15 -12.25 2.75
CA PHE A 68 2.29 -11.10 3.03
C PHE A 68 2.74 -9.82 2.31
N LEU A 69 4.06 -9.57 2.19
CA LEU A 69 4.56 -8.44 1.39
C LEU A 69 4.18 -8.56 -0.10
N ARG A 70 4.02 -9.78 -0.63
CA ARG A 70 3.50 -9.97 -1.99
C ARG A 70 2.02 -9.60 -2.10
N TYR A 71 1.21 -9.92 -1.09
CA TYR A 71 -0.19 -9.47 -1.03
C TYR A 71 -0.28 -7.94 -0.94
N ALA A 72 0.54 -7.32 -0.07
CA ALA A 72 0.64 -5.86 0.01
C ALA A 72 1.00 -5.23 -1.34
N LYS A 73 1.97 -5.81 -2.06
CA LYS A 73 2.35 -5.37 -3.42
C LYS A 73 1.22 -5.57 -4.43
N GLY A 74 0.43 -6.64 -4.29
CA GLY A 74 -0.78 -6.89 -5.09
C GLY A 74 -1.83 -5.80 -4.89
N SER A 75 -2.20 -5.51 -3.64
CA SER A 75 -3.13 -4.43 -3.28
C SER A 75 -2.65 -3.06 -3.74
N CYS A 76 -1.32 -2.81 -3.71
CA CYS A 76 -0.75 -1.59 -4.27
C CYS A 76 -0.96 -1.47 -5.79
N GLY A 77 -0.92 -2.59 -6.52
CA GLY A 77 -1.24 -2.62 -7.96
C GLY A 77 -2.72 -2.42 -8.24
N GLU A 78 -3.59 -3.05 -7.45
CA GLU A 78 -5.05 -2.90 -7.53
C GLU A 78 -5.46 -1.43 -7.33
N LEU A 79 -4.94 -0.78 -6.29
CA LEU A 79 -5.25 0.62 -6.00
C LEU A 79 -4.82 1.56 -7.13
N ARG A 80 -3.65 1.32 -7.76
CA ARG A 80 -3.23 2.10 -8.95
C ARG A 80 -4.21 1.95 -10.11
N SER A 81 -4.70 0.74 -10.35
CA SER A 81 -5.69 0.46 -11.38
C SER A 81 -7.00 1.20 -11.11
N GLN A 82 -7.49 1.13 -9.87
CA GLN A 82 -8.70 1.84 -9.45
C GLN A 82 -8.55 3.37 -9.59
N LEU A 83 -7.42 3.94 -9.16
CA LEU A 83 -7.15 5.38 -9.31
C LEU A 83 -7.18 5.85 -10.77
N TYR A 84 -6.67 5.03 -11.70
CA TYR A 84 -6.77 5.33 -13.13
C TYR A 84 -8.24 5.40 -13.58
N VAL A 85 -9.05 4.40 -13.22
CA VAL A 85 -10.48 4.38 -13.56
C VAL A 85 -11.23 5.57 -12.94
N LEU A 86 -10.93 5.93 -11.69
CA LEU A 86 -11.55 7.09 -11.04
C LEU A 86 -11.19 8.42 -11.73
N LYS A 87 -9.95 8.55 -12.23
CA LYS A 87 -9.50 9.71 -12.98
C LYS A 87 -10.20 9.79 -14.34
N GLU A 88 -10.22 8.70 -15.10
CA GLU A 88 -10.91 8.65 -16.40
C GLU A 88 -12.44 8.85 -16.26
N GLY A 89 -13.03 8.37 -15.17
CA GLY A 89 -14.45 8.62 -14.85
C GLY A 89 -14.74 10.06 -14.39
N GLY A 90 -13.71 10.89 -14.17
CA GLY A 90 -13.85 12.25 -13.66
C GLY A 90 -14.35 12.31 -12.22
N LEU A 91 -14.05 11.28 -11.40
CA LEU A 91 -14.33 11.26 -9.96
C LEU A 91 -13.20 11.93 -9.17
N ILE A 92 -11.98 11.90 -9.69
CA ILE A 92 -10.79 12.58 -9.13
C ILE A 92 -10.08 13.38 -10.23
N GLY A 93 -9.35 14.43 -9.84
CA GLY A 93 -8.58 15.27 -10.77
C GLY A 93 -7.19 14.70 -11.12
N ASN A 94 -6.61 15.16 -12.22
CA ASN A 94 -5.29 14.74 -12.71
C ASN A 94 -4.18 14.94 -11.67
N GLU A 95 -4.14 16.10 -11.00
CA GLU A 95 -3.11 16.39 -9.99
C GLU A 95 -3.15 15.39 -8.83
N ALA A 96 -4.35 15.06 -8.34
CA ALA A 96 -4.51 14.06 -7.28
C ALA A 96 -4.08 12.67 -7.77
N TYR A 97 -4.47 12.30 -8.99
CA TYR A 97 -4.09 11.03 -9.62
C TYR A 97 -2.56 10.90 -9.74
N GLU A 98 -1.88 11.86 -10.37
CA GLU A 98 -0.44 11.82 -10.61
C GLU A 98 0.35 11.73 -9.31
N ARG A 99 0.00 12.56 -8.32
CA ARG A 99 0.64 12.53 -6.99
C ARG A 99 0.52 11.14 -6.34
N LEU A 100 -0.67 10.56 -6.34
CA LEU A 100 -0.93 9.27 -5.70
C LEU A 100 -0.33 8.11 -6.48
N TYR A 101 -0.35 8.19 -7.81
CA TYR A 101 0.27 7.21 -8.69
C TYR A 101 1.78 7.11 -8.43
N GLU A 102 2.49 8.23 -8.37
CA GLU A 102 3.94 8.24 -8.10
C GLU A 102 4.27 7.67 -6.72
N ARG A 103 3.48 8.01 -5.69
CA ARG A 103 3.64 7.42 -4.35
C ARG A 103 3.45 5.91 -4.34
N LEU A 104 2.45 5.40 -5.06
CA LEU A 104 2.21 3.96 -5.17
C LEU A 104 3.28 3.24 -6.01
N ILE A 105 3.87 3.90 -7.00
CA ILE A 105 5.04 3.36 -7.71
C ILE A 105 6.24 3.27 -6.76
N GLY A 106 6.51 4.32 -5.99
CA GLY A 106 7.52 4.32 -4.93
C GLY A 106 7.32 3.19 -3.93
N LEU A 107 6.12 3.07 -3.36
CA LEU A 107 5.77 2.03 -2.39
C LEU A 107 5.92 0.62 -2.97
N SER A 108 5.48 0.40 -4.22
CA SER A 108 5.68 -0.88 -4.90
C SER A 108 7.15 -1.22 -5.13
N ARG A 109 8.02 -0.23 -5.34
CA ARG A 109 9.48 -0.44 -5.45
C ARG A 109 10.10 -0.76 -4.09
N GLN A 110 9.67 -0.07 -3.03
CA GLN A 110 10.08 -0.36 -1.65
C GLN A 110 9.70 -1.80 -1.25
N LEU A 111 8.45 -2.21 -1.47
CA LEU A 111 7.98 -3.57 -1.22
C LEU A 111 8.80 -4.61 -1.99
N ALA A 112 9.05 -4.39 -3.29
CA ALA A 112 9.86 -5.30 -4.09
C ALA A 112 11.32 -5.37 -3.61
N GLY A 113 11.90 -4.23 -3.19
CA GLY A 113 13.23 -4.18 -2.62
C GLY A 113 13.33 -4.96 -1.31
N PHE A 114 12.35 -4.79 -0.43
CA PHE A 114 12.33 -5.47 0.87
C PHE A 114 12.09 -6.97 0.74
N ILE A 115 11.21 -7.40 -0.17
CA ILE A 115 11.06 -8.83 -0.52
C ILE A 115 12.40 -9.43 -0.97
N ARG A 116 13.15 -8.74 -1.84
CA ARG A 116 14.48 -9.23 -2.29
C ARG A 116 15.47 -9.33 -1.14
N TYR A 117 15.48 -8.34 -0.25
CA TYR A 117 16.34 -8.33 0.93
C TYR A 117 16.05 -9.53 1.85
N LEU A 118 14.78 -9.80 2.16
CA LEU A 118 14.40 -10.94 3.01
C LEU A 118 14.72 -12.28 2.35
N HIS A 119 14.54 -12.42 1.03
CA HIS A 119 14.94 -13.63 0.29
C HIS A 119 16.44 -13.95 0.40
N GLN A 120 17.29 -12.93 0.41
CA GLN A 120 18.74 -13.10 0.58
C GLN A 120 19.05 -13.64 1.98
N ARG A 121 18.42 -13.07 3.01
CA ARG A 121 18.58 -13.51 4.42
C ARG A 121 18.09 -14.94 4.66
N THR A 122 17.00 -15.36 4.03
CA THR A 122 16.48 -16.73 4.18
C THR A 122 17.36 -17.78 3.52
N LYS A 123 18.08 -17.44 2.44
CA LYS A 123 19.01 -18.38 1.78
C LYS A 123 20.35 -18.54 2.50
N GLU A 124 20.69 -17.58 3.36
CA GLU A 124 21.89 -17.58 4.19
C GLU A 124 21.70 -18.31 5.53
N SER A 125 20.48 -18.73 5.85
CA SER A 125 20.08 -19.45 7.08
C SER A 125 19.88 -20.94 6.81
#